data_AF-E2BLB1-F1
#
_entry.id   AF-E2BLB1-F1
#
_cell.length_a   1.000
_cell.length_b   1.000
_cell.length_c   1.000
_cell.angle_alpha   90.00
_cell.angle_beta   90.00
_cell.angle_gamma   90.00
#
_symmetry.space_group_name_H-M   'P 1'
#
loop_
_entity.id
_entity.type
_entity.pdbx_description
1 polymer ?
#
loop_
_entity_poly.entity_id
_entity_poly.type
_entity_poly.pdbx_seq_one_letter_code
_entity_poly.pdbx_strand_id
1 'polypeptide(L)'
;FKWNNKSTKLFLESYKERKEQFRNPKIKMKLLWLEIAQVLKVNGYTNENMVDILDWKMRNMKRSYKTIKENKKSTTGRECISWEYYDIFENLFAEDRTINHGATL
;
A
#
# COMPACT_ATOMS: atom_id res chain seq x y z
N PHE A 1 13.96 -12.33 0.55
CA PHE A 1 12.64 -12.33 1.20
C PHE A 1 11.53 -12.68 0.22
N LYS A 2 10.67 -13.65 0.54
CA LYS A 2 9.51 -14.01 -0.31
C LYS A 2 8.23 -13.52 0.35
N TRP A 3 7.47 -12.68 -0.35
CA TRP A 3 6.16 -12.23 0.11
C TRP A 3 5.17 -13.38 0.07
N ASN A 4 4.46 -13.60 1.18
CA ASN A 4 3.32 -14.52 1.25
C ASN A 4 2.07 -13.71 1.66
N ASN A 5 0.88 -14.32 1.60
CA ASN A 5 -0.36 -13.62 1.95
C ASN A 5 -0.36 -13.14 3.40
N LYS A 6 0.25 -13.90 4.33
CA LYS A 6 0.35 -13.52 5.75
C LYS A 6 1.23 -12.28 5.96
N SER A 7 2.41 -12.22 5.35
CA SER A 7 3.35 -11.11 5.47
C SER A 7 2.86 -9.86 4.74
N THR A 8 2.18 -10.04 3.60
CA THR A 8 1.53 -8.94 2.88
C THR A 8 0.37 -8.37 3.69
N LYS A 9 -0.48 -9.22 4.30
CA LYS A 9 -1.56 -8.77 5.17
C LYS A 9 -1.05 -8.02 6.40
N LEU A 10 -0.07 -8.60 7.10
CA LEU A 10 0.58 -7.97 8.26
C LEU A 10 1.20 -6.61 7.91
N PHE A 11 1.85 -6.52 6.74
CA PHE A 11 2.39 -5.28 6.22
C PHE A 11 1.31 -4.21 6.01
N LEU A 12 0.19 -4.59 5.37
CA LEU A 12 -0.91 -3.66 5.11
C LEU A 12 -1.63 -3.22 6.38
N GLU A 13 -1.82 -4.13 7.34
CA GLU A 13 -2.39 -3.80 8.65
C GLU A 13 -1.50 -2.81 9.41
N SER A 14 -0.19 -3.09 9.47
CA SER A 14 0.79 -2.20 10.12
C SER A 14 0.85 -0.82 9.44
N TYR A 15 0.71 -0.78 8.11
CA TYR A 15 0.61 0.47 7.36
C TYR A 15 -0.69 1.20 7.64
N LYS A 16 -1.82 0.50 7.73
CA LYS A 16 -3.16 1.08 8.00
C LYS A 16 -3.15 1.84 9.32
N GLU A 17 -2.61 1.25 10.38
CA GLU A 17 -2.48 1.88 11.70
C GLU A 17 -1.64 3.17 11.67
N ARG A 18 -0.64 3.23 10.80
CA ARG A 18 0.30 4.34 10.68
C ARG A 18 -0.02 5.29 9.53
N LYS A 19 -1.11 5.07 8.80
CA LYS A 19 -1.49 5.84 7.60
C LYS A 19 -1.58 7.33 7.88
N GLU A 20 -2.11 7.72 9.03
CA GLU A 20 -2.21 9.13 9.44
C GLU A 20 -0.84 9.76 9.66
N GLN A 21 0.10 9.00 10.20
CA GLN A 21 1.48 9.45 10.40
C GLN A 21 2.20 9.64 9.06
N PHE A 22 1.90 8.79 8.06
CA PHE A 22 2.40 8.98 6.69
C PHE A 22 1.86 10.25 6.02
N ARG A 23 0.73 10.78 6.47
CA ARG A 23 0.18 12.07 6.01
C ARG A 23 0.80 13.27 6.72
N ASN A 24 1.43 13.05 7.88
CA ASN A 24 2.04 14.11 8.65
C ASN A 24 3.43 14.47 8.11
N PRO A 25 3.64 15.66 7.55
CA PRO A 25 4.93 16.07 6.99
C PRO A 25 6.04 16.22 8.04
N LYS A 26 5.68 16.30 9.34
CA LYS A 26 6.65 16.37 10.44
C LYS A 26 7.33 15.04 10.71
N ILE A 27 6.74 13.93 10.28
CA ILE A 27 7.26 12.58 10.54
C ILE A 27 8.05 12.10 9.33
N LYS A 28 9.27 11.63 9.57
CA LYS A 28 10.11 11.07 8.50
C LYS A 28 9.52 9.74 8.05
N MET A 29 9.13 9.63 6.77
CA MET A 29 8.60 8.39 6.18
C MET A 29 9.53 7.19 6.41
N LYS A 30 10.85 7.40 6.38
CA LYS A 30 11.85 6.35 6.65
C LYS A 30 11.71 5.73 8.05
N LEU A 31 11.32 6.52 9.06
CA LEU A 31 11.10 6.01 10.41
C LEU A 31 9.85 5.11 10.48
N LEU A 32 8.77 5.51 9.82
CA LEU A 32 7.55 4.70 9.73
C LEU A 32 7.80 3.35 9.05
N TRP A 33 8.61 3.36 7.98
CA TRP A 33 9.03 2.11 7.34
C TRP A 33 9.91 1.25 8.24
N LEU A 34 10.76 1.86 9.07
CA LEU A 34 11.58 1.14 10.03
C LEU A 34 10.74 0.48 11.13
N GLU A 35 9.71 1.15 11.63
CA GLU A 35 8.76 0.54 12.59
C GLU A 35 8.05 -0.67 11.99
N ILE A 36 7.54 -0.54 10.76
CA ILE A 36 6.87 -1.63 10.05
C ILE A 36 7.85 -2.78 9.79
N ALA A 37 9.10 -2.48 9.43
CA ALA A 37 10.16 -3.46 9.28
C ALA A 37 10.43 -4.22 10.59
N GLN A 38 10.35 -3.53 11.73
CA GLN A 38 10.55 -4.12 13.04
C GLN A 38 9.39 -5.04 13.43
N VAL A 39 8.15 -4.67 13.14
CA VAL A 39 6.97 -5.54 13.32
C VAL A 39 7.10 -6.82 12.49
N LEU A 40 7.49 -6.69 11.22
CA LEU A 40 7.77 -7.84 10.35
C LEU A 40 8.91 -8.70 10.90
N LYS A 41 9.97 -8.07 11.40
CA LYS A 41 11.13 -8.76 11.98
C LYS A 41 10.73 -9.62 13.18
N VAL A 42 9.90 -9.09 14.09
CA VAL A 42 9.37 -9.82 15.25
C VAL A 42 8.54 -11.03 14.82
N ASN A 43 7.84 -10.93 13.68
CA ASN A 43 7.05 -12.02 13.11
C ASN A 43 7.88 -13.03 12.28
N GLY A 44 9.22 -12.96 12.36
CA GLY A 44 10.13 -13.87 11.64
C GLY A 44 10.39 -13.48 10.17
N TYR A 45 9.86 -12.34 9.72
CA TYR A 45 10.05 -11.81 8.38
C TYR A 45 11.19 -10.81 8.41
N THR A 46 12.42 -11.26 8.16
CA THR A 46 13.63 -10.42 8.19
C THR A 46 14.34 -10.44 6.83
N ASN A 47 14.98 -9.33 6.46
CA ASN A 47 15.84 -9.23 5.30
C ASN A 47 16.78 -8.04 5.46
N GLU A 48 17.91 -8.09 4.76
CA GLU A 48 18.75 -6.93 4.53
C GLU A 48 17.94 -5.89 3.74
N ASN A 49 18.05 -4.61 4.15
CA ASN A 49 17.34 -3.49 3.55
C ASN A 49 15.80 -3.61 3.56
N MET A 50 15.22 -4.19 4.62
CA MET A 50 13.77 -4.32 4.78
C MET A 50 13.02 -2.99 4.52
N VAL A 51 13.53 -1.87 5.02
CA VAL A 51 12.95 -0.53 4.82
C VAL A 51 12.75 -0.20 3.34
N ASP A 52 13.77 -0.42 2.51
CA ASP A 52 13.71 -0.13 1.07
C ASP A 52 12.80 -1.11 0.33
N ILE A 53 12.80 -2.38 0.75
CA ILE A 53 11.92 -3.41 0.20
C ILE A 53 10.45 -3.06 0.48
N LEU A 54 10.13 -2.59 1.69
CA LEU A 54 8.77 -2.18 2.07
C LEU A 54 8.31 -0.97 1.26
N ASP A 55 9.17 0.03 1.12
CA ASP A 55 8.87 1.22 0.35
C ASP A 55 8.64 0.90 -1.14
N TRP A 56 9.50 0.08 -1.75
CA TRP A 56 9.30 -0.39 -3.12
C TRP A 56 8.01 -1.21 -3.23
N LYS A 57 7.79 -2.17 -2.33
CA LYS A 57 6.56 -2.98 -2.33
C LYS A 57 5.32 -2.09 -2.30
N MET A 58 5.28 -1.08 -1.44
CA MET A 58 4.15 -0.15 -1.37
C MET A 58 3.98 0.66 -2.65
N ARG A 59 5.08 1.17 -3.22
CA ARG A 59 5.06 1.93 -4.48
C ARG A 59 4.49 1.08 -5.63
N ASN A 60 4.92 -0.18 -5.75
CA ASN A 60 4.39 -1.10 -6.75
C ASN A 60 2.90 -1.37 -6.52
N MET A 61 2.49 -1.65 -5.28
CA MET A 61 1.09 -1.91 -4.95
C MET A 61 0.18 -0.70 -5.25
N LYS A 62 0.64 0.52 -4.95
CA LYS A 62 -0.08 1.75 -5.33
C LYS A 62 -0.21 1.92 -6.84
N ARG A 63 0.84 1.59 -7.62
CA ARG A 63 0.79 1.61 -9.08
C ARG A 63 -0.25 0.61 -9.61
N SER A 64 -0.19 -0.64 -9.14
CA SER A 64 -1.18 -1.68 -9.51
C SER A 64 -2.60 -1.24 -9.19
N TYR A 65 -2.84 -0.70 -7.99
CA TYR A 65 -4.15 -0.16 -7.61
C TYR A 65 -4.61 0.95 -8.57
N LYS A 66 -3.74 1.91 -8.90
CA LYS A 66 -4.08 3.00 -9.83
C LYS A 66 -4.42 2.46 -11.22
N THR A 67 -3.62 1.55 -11.77
CA THR A 67 -3.87 0.92 -13.07
C THR A 67 -5.19 0.15 -13.08
N ILE A 68 -5.48 -0.64 -12.04
CA ILE A 68 -6.74 -1.38 -11.93
C ILE A 68 -7.92 -0.43 -11.83
N LYS A 69 -7.81 0.63 -11.02
CA LYS A 69 -8.87 1.63 -10.84
C LYS A 69 -9.15 2.42 -12.12
N GLU A 70 -8.12 2.78 -12.87
CA GLU A 70 -8.23 3.44 -14.17
C GLU A 70 -8.88 2.52 -15.21
N ASN A 71 -8.41 1.26 -15.30
CA ASN A 71 -9.02 0.26 -16.17
C ASN A 71 -10.50 0.00 -15.84
N LYS A 72 -10.87 -0.01 -14.56
CA LYS A 72 -12.28 -0.12 -14.12
C LYS A 72 -13.13 1.08 -14.53
N LYS A 73 -12.59 2.31 -14.49
CA LYS A 73 -13.30 3.50 -14.95
C LYS A 73 -13.51 3.52 -16.47
N SER A 74 -12.54 3.05 -17.23
CA SER A 74 -12.58 3.08 -18.70
C SER A 74 -13.38 1.94 -19.33
N THR A 75 -13.71 0.90 -18.56
CA THR A 75 -14.29 -0.33 -19.09
C THR A 75 -15.68 -0.57 -18.52
N THR A 76 -16.68 0.04 -19.15
CA THR A 76 -18.09 -0.31 -18.96
C THR A 76 -18.35 -1.71 -19.56
N GLY A 77 -17.95 -2.77 -18.86
CA GLY A 77 -18.42 -4.13 -19.17
C GLY A 77 -17.39 -5.22 -19.50
N ARG A 78 -16.09 -5.10 -19.19
CA ARG A 78 -15.18 -6.27 -19.22
C ARG A 78 -14.60 -6.56 -17.84
N GLU A 79 -14.62 -7.85 -17.53
CA GLU A 79 -14.12 -8.57 -16.37
C GLU A 79 -13.32 -7.72 -15.38
N CYS A 80 -13.98 -7.48 -14.25
CA CYS A 80 -13.44 -6.83 -13.07
C CYS A 80 -12.11 -7.50 -12.68
N ILE A 81 -10.98 -6.83 -12.89
CA ILE A 81 -9.67 -7.33 -12.44
C ILE A 81 -9.76 -7.55 -10.92
N SER A 82 -9.79 -8.82 -10.50
CA SER A 82 -9.89 -9.22 -9.10
C SER A 82 -8.49 -9.24 -8.50
N TRP A 83 -8.08 -8.12 -7.92
CA TRP A 83 -6.89 -8.09 -7.08
C TRP A 83 -7.31 -8.28 -5.63
N GLU A 84 -6.78 -9.31 -4.97
CA GLU A 84 -7.17 -9.71 -3.60
C GLU A 84 -6.98 -8.58 -2.56
N TYR A 85 -6.11 -7.61 -2.85
CA TYR A 85 -5.87 -6.43 -2.00
C TYR A 85 -6.60 -5.18 -2.47
N TYR A 86 -7.42 -5.26 -3.53
CA TYR A 86 -8.10 -4.11 -4.11
C TYR A 86 -9.05 -3.47 -3.11
N ASP A 87 -9.93 -4.23 -2.46
CA ASP A 87 -10.87 -3.71 -1.46
C ASP A 87 -10.16 -3.07 -0.26
N ILE A 88 -9.03 -3.66 0.16
CA ILE A 88 -8.19 -3.10 1.24
C ILE A 88 -7.62 -1.74 0.80
N PHE A 89 -7.11 -1.65 -0.44
CA PHE A 89 -6.59 -0.41 -0.99
C PHE A 89 -7.69 0.62 -1.26
N GLU A 90 -8.87 0.18 -1.68
CA GLU A 90 -10.01 1.06 -1.84
C GLU A 90 -10.40 1.67 -0.49
N ASN A 91 -10.55 0.86 0.56
CA ASN A 91 -10.82 1.39 1.90
C ASN A 91 -9.69 2.31 2.42
N LEU A 92 -8.43 1.97 2.14
CA LEU A 92 -7.28 2.78 2.55
C LEU A 92 -7.15 4.09 1.76
N PHE A 93 -7.51 4.12 0.49
CA PHE A 93 -7.21 5.24 -0.41
C PHE A 93 -8.46 5.86 -1.06
N ALA A 94 -9.67 5.44 -0.73
CA ALA A 94 -10.92 6.03 -1.23
C ALA A 94 -10.99 7.52 -0.92
N GLU A 95 -10.59 7.91 0.29
CA GLU A 95 -10.58 9.31 0.73
C GLU A 95 -9.28 10.05 0.40
N ASP A 96 -8.28 9.36 -0.16
CA ASP A 96 -7.00 9.97 -0.44
C ASP A 96 -7.07 10.78 -1.74
N ARG A 97 -7.22 12.11 -1.60
CA ARG A 97 -7.30 13.05 -2.73
C ARG A 97 -6.07 12.98 -3.65
N THR A 98 -4.90 12.55 -3.14
CA THR A 98 -3.67 12.43 -3.94
C THR A 98 -3.72 11.28 -4.95
N ILE A 99 -4.56 10.27 -4.68
CA ILE A 99 -4.81 9.14 -5.60
C ILE A 99 -6.10 9.36 -6.39
N ASN A 100 -7.07 10.07 -5.80
CA ASN A 100 -8.32 10.48 -6.43
C ASN A 100 -8.26 11.90 -7.01
N HIS A 101 -7.15 12.27 -7.67
CA HIS A 101 -7.21 13.39 -8.59
C HIS A 101 -8.01 12.96 -9.82
N GLY A 102 -9.34 12.93 -9.67
CA GLY A 102 -10.22 13.27 -10.77
C GLY A 102 -9.90 14.70 -11.15
N ALA A 103 -9.72 14.93 -12.46
CA ALA A 103 -9.44 16.22 -13.05
C ALA A 103 -10.19 17.34 -12.33
N THR A 104 -9.45 18.20 -11.64
CA THR A 104 -9.96 19.52 -11.29
C THR A 104 -9.93 20.30 -12.59
N LEU A 105 -11.13 20.55 -13.13
CA LEU A 105 -11.55 21.56 -14.12
C LEU A 105 -10.47 22.14 -15.05
#